data_AF-A0A8W8MEK1-F1
#
_entry.id   AF-A0A8W8MEK1-F1
#
_cell.length_a   1.000
_cell.length_b   1.000
_cell.length_c   1.000
_cell.angle_alpha   90.00
_cell.angle_beta   90.00
_cell.angle_gamma   90.00
#
_symmetry.space_group_name_H-M   'P 1'
#
loop_
_entity.id
_entity.type
_entity.pdbx_description
1 polymer ?
#
loop_
_entity_poly.entity_id
_entity_poly.type
_entity_poly.pdbx_seq_one_letter_code
_entity_poly.pdbx_strand_id
1 'polypeptide(L)'
;MWRVDLGSIVSISHIDIYYRTDNFRRPSAYTSRMAGFFLELCEVEVYGCRIKAYFGQNCSRPCPINCQERRCDINTGHCLGCVPGYKGHRCEQVCDEMTYGLECALSCGNCSDGKTCHHVNGTCWSDCDTGVHDDRCQHECRFGHYGRNCMNTCSKSCIVTNKCNRMTGVCDGGCKPGWAGITCDQRNDRDCESCSAKVAIGVVVAVIIVLIGSIINVVILKRNHDDHVSVGDTTCPLVDPDVDKEVWSNKLEGGTKGTLGLDNSRFSRFSS
;
A
#
# COMPACT_ATOMS: atom_id res chain seq x y z
N MET A 1 47.19 50.30 -25.70
CA MET A 1 45.86 49.77 -25.32
C MET A 1 46.01 49.09 -23.98
N TRP A 2 45.64 49.77 -22.89
CA TRP A 2 45.71 49.20 -21.55
C TRP A 2 44.38 48.54 -21.22
N ARG A 3 44.40 47.29 -20.74
CA ARG A 3 43.23 46.64 -20.16
C ARG A 3 43.34 46.78 -18.65
N VAL A 4 42.36 47.43 -18.03
CA VAL A 4 42.12 47.29 -16.59
C VAL A 4 41.25 46.05 -16.42
N ASP A 5 41.77 45.02 -15.75
CA ASP A 5 40.98 43.83 -15.43
C ASP A 5 40.21 44.07 -14.13
N LEU A 6 38.89 44.20 -14.26
CA LEU A 6 37.98 44.51 -13.16
C LEU A 6 37.49 43.25 -12.42
N GLY A 7 38.15 42.10 -12.58
CA GLY A 7 37.71 40.78 -12.10
C GLY A 7 37.47 40.60 -10.58
N SER A 8 37.67 41.64 -9.76
CA SER A 8 37.30 41.70 -8.35
C SER A 8 36.03 42.52 -8.05
N ILE A 9 35.53 43.32 -9.01
CA ILE A 9 34.30 44.12 -8.85
C ILE A 9 33.08 43.22 -9.08
N VAL A 10 32.26 43.07 -8.03
CA VAL A 10 31.10 42.15 -8.02
C VAL A 10 29.79 42.83 -8.42
N SER A 11 29.66 44.15 -8.18
CA SER A 11 28.47 44.94 -8.49
C SER A 11 28.83 46.42 -8.56
N ILE A 12 28.15 47.16 -9.43
CA ILE A 12 28.10 48.63 -9.44
C ILE A 12 26.61 48.99 -9.48
N SER A 13 26.14 49.76 -8.49
CA SER A 13 24.69 49.99 -8.31
C SER A 13 24.12 51.07 -9.24
N HIS A 14 24.90 52.11 -9.54
CA HIS A 14 24.61 53.18 -10.48
C HIS A 14 25.92 53.89 -10.86
N ILE A 15 25.91 54.63 -11.99
CA ILE A 15 27.04 55.47 -12.43
C ILE A 15 26.45 56.80 -12.93
N ASP A 16 26.44 57.81 -12.07
CA ASP A 16 25.91 59.13 -12.41
C ASP A 16 27.01 59.99 -13.05
N ILE A 17 26.83 60.36 -14.32
CA ILE A 17 27.78 61.19 -15.08
C ILE A 17 27.22 62.59 -15.26
N TYR A 18 27.69 63.53 -14.44
CA TYR A 18 27.40 64.95 -14.59
C TYR A 18 28.44 65.65 -15.47
N TYR A 19 27.99 66.32 -16.53
CA TYR A 19 28.85 67.18 -17.36
C TYR A 19 28.16 68.53 -17.62
N ARG A 20 28.96 69.60 -17.65
CA ARG A 20 28.48 70.95 -17.96
C ARG A 20 28.68 71.23 -19.45
N THR A 21 27.59 71.42 -20.18
CA THR A 21 27.63 72.12 -21.46
C THR A 21 27.67 73.63 -21.20
N ASP A 22 28.84 74.24 -21.30
CA ASP A 22 28.92 75.71 -21.33
C ASP A 22 28.12 76.23 -22.53
N ASN A 23 27.33 77.28 -22.28
CA ASN A 23 26.07 77.53 -22.97
C ASN A 23 26.26 78.20 -24.36
N PHE A 24 26.86 77.45 -25.30
CA PHE A 24 27.27 77.93 -26.61
C PHE A 24 26.05 78.28 -27.49
N ARG A 25 25.79 79.58 -27.60
CA ARG A 25 24.53 80.15 -28.11
C ARG A 25 24.30 80.04 -29.63
N ARG A 26 25.06 79.18 -30.32
CA ARG A 26 24.90 78.81 -31.74
C ARG A 26 25.40 77.36 -31.96
N PRO A 27 24.53 76.38 -32.25
CA PRO A 27 24.99 75.07 -32.69
C PRO A 27 25.55 75.17 -34.11
N SER A 28 26.76 74.66 -34.34
CA SER A 28 27.26 74.40 -35.69
C SER A 28 26.84 72.99 -36.12
N ALA A 29 26.77 72.72 -37.43
CA ALA A 29 26.37 71.41 -37.94
C ALA A 29 27.27 70.24 -37.47
N TYR A 30 28.46 70.53 -36.93
CA TYR A 30 29.43 69.55 -36.46
C TYR A 30 29.09 68.91 -35.09
N THR A 31 28.14 69.44 -34.31
CA THR A 31 27.64 68.74 -33.11
C THR A 31 26.89 67.43 -33.43
N SER A 32 26.63 67.17 -34.72
CA SER A 32 26.10 65.88 -35.21
C SER A 32 27.12 64.73 -35.20
N ARG A 33 28.41 65.00 -34.95
CA ARG A 33 29.45 63.97 -34.83
C ARG A 33 30.19 64.09 -33.50
N MET A 34 29.76 63.30 -32.53
CA MET A 34 30.56 63.01 -31.33
C MET A 34 31.83 62.24 -31.75
N ALA A 35 32.90 62.96 -32.06
CA ALA A 35 34.24 62.38 -32.13
C ALA A 35 34.57 61.80 -30.75
N GLY A 36 35.08 60.57 -30.72
CA GLY A 36 35.15 59.76 -29.50
C GLY A 36 35.93 60.44 -28.37
N PHE A 37 35.22 60.78 -27.30
CA PHE A 37 35.82 61.21 -26.04
C PHE A 37 36.27 59.98 -25.25
N PHE A 38 37.55 59.93 -24.89
CA PHE A 38 38.08 58.92 -24.00
C PHE A 38 37.87 59.36 -22.55
N LEU A 39 37.14 58.57 -21.77
CA LEU A 39 37.01 58.76 -20.32
C LEU A 39 38.25 58.19 -19.63
N GLU A 40 39.21 59.05 -19.30
CA GLU A 40 40.32 58.69 -18.42
C GLU A 40 39.86 58.79 -16.96
N LEU A 41 39.67 57.62 -16.32
CA LEU A 41 39.45 57.53 -14.88
C LEU A 41 40.79 57.77 -14.17
N CYS A 42 40.93 58.91 -13.50
CA CYS A 42 42.18 59.29 -12.84
C CYS A 42 42.58 58.34 -11.71
N GLU A 43 41.61 57.84 -10.95
CA GLU A 43 41.81 56.92 -9.82
C GLU A 43 40.54 56.10 -9.58
N VAL A 44 40.68 54.84 -9.15
CA VAL A 44 39.57 53.94 -8.78
C VAL A 44 39.99 53.09 -7.58
N GLU A 45 39.51 53.45 -6.40
CA GLU A 45 39.76 52.70 -5.17
C GLU A 45 38.69 51.60 -4.96
N VAL A 46 39.09 50.34 -5.01
CA VAL A 46 38.20 49.19 -4.75
C VAL A 46 38.36 48.71 -3.31
N TYR A 47 37.55 49.26 -2.41
CA TYR A 47 37.51 48.86 -1.01
C TYR A 47 36.91 47.45 -0.86
N GLY A 48 37.71 46.50 -0.36
CA GLY A 48 37.34 45.08 -0.36
C GLY A 48 38.08 44.24 0.69
N CYS A 49 37.39 43.26 1.28
CA CYS A 49 38.03 42.30 2.19
C CYS A 49 38.81 41.23 1.43
N ARG A 50 40.08 41.05 1.78
CA ARG A 50 40.99 40.06 1.17
C ARG A 50 40.49 38.61 1.29
N ILE A 51 39.61 38.33 2.26
CA ILE A 51 38.95 37.03 2.45
C ILE A 51 37.45 37.21 2.17
N LYS A 52 36.93 36.53 1.14
CA LYS A 52 35.53 36.68 0.65
C LYS A 52 34.43 36.33 1.66
N ALA A 53 34.78 35.69 2.77
CA ALA A 53 33.85 35.23 3.81
C ALA A 53 33.85 36.11 5.06
N TYR A 54 34.36 37.35 4.96
CA TYR A 54 34.45 38.30 6.08
C TYR A 54 34.00 39.71 5.67
N PHE A 55 33.48 40.46 6.65
CA PHE A 55 32.92 41.81 6.50
C PHE A 55 33.30 42.74 7.68
N GLY A 56 32.87 44.00 7.58
CA GLY A 56 33.16 45.09 8.50
C GLY A 56 34.48 45.81 8.19
N GLN A 57 34.65 47.00 8.74
CA GLN A 57 35.78 47.92 8.46
C GLN A 57 37.18 47.25 8.53
N ASN A 58 37.38 46.34 9.48
CA ASN A 58 38.65 45.61 9.68
C ASN A 58 38.61 44.16 9.18
N CYS A 59 37.61 43.78 8.36
CA CYS A 59 37.40 42.44 7.80
C CYS A 59 37.47 41.30 8.84
N SER A 60 37.05 41.57 10.08
CA SER A 60 37.23 40.66 11.22
C SER A 60 35.97 39.89 11.61
N ARG A 61 34.81 40.22 11.02
CA ARG A 61 33.53 39.53 11.27
C ARG A 61 33.26 38.53 10.14
N PRO A 62 33.05 37.23 10.42
CA PRO A 62 32.72 36.27 9.37
C PRO A 62 31.30 36.47 8.85
N CYS A 63 31.08 36.27 7.55
CA CYS A 63 29.75 36.24 6.96
C CYS A 63 28.89 35.09 7.53
N PRO A 64 27.56 35.27 7.66
CA PRO A 64 26.64 34.24 8.11
C PRO A 64 26.83 32.89 7.41
N ILE A 65 26.59 31.79 8.14
CA ILE A 65 26.86 30.44 7.64
C ILE A 65 25.98 30.04 6.45
N ASN A 66 24.76 30.55 6.41
CA ASN A 66 23.76 30.23 5.40
C ASN A 66 23.73 31.23 4.23
N CYS A 67 24.65 32.20 4.16
CA CYS A 67 24.84 32.97 2.92
C CYS A 67 25.32 32.03 1.81
N GLN A 68 24.77 32.16 0.60
CA GLN A 68 25.29 31.51 -0.60
C GLN A 68 26.79 31.82 -0.76
N GLU A 69 27.60 30.78 -1.03
CA GLU A 69 29.07 30.86 -1.11
C GLU A 69 29.78 31.47 0.12
N ARG A 70 29.11 31.59 1.29
CA ARG A 70 29.55 32.42 2.44
C ARG A 70 29.76 33.91 2.11
N ARG A 71 29.09 34.45 1.08
CA ARG A 71 29.27 35.82 0.60
C ARG A 71 28.23 36.77 1.17
N CYS A 72 28.69 37.88 1.75
CA CYS A 72 27.86 38.94 2.28
C CYS A 72 28.42 40.33 1.89
N ASP A 73 27.56 41.35 1.95
CA ASP A 73 27.94 42.75 1.78
C ASP A 73 29.00 43.15 2.83
N ILE A 74 30.01 43.90 2.37
CA ILE A 74 31.19 44.23 3.17
C ILE A 74 30.88 45.16 4.35
N ASN A 75 29.83 45.97 4.26
CA ASN A 75 29.51 46.98 5.28
C ASN A 75 28.51 46.45 6.32
N THR A 76 27.40 45.87 5.84
CA THR A 76 26.28 45.39 6.66
C THR A 76 26.41 43.93 7.08
N GLY A 77 27.15 43.12 6.32
CA GLY A 77 27.17 41.67 6.46
C GLY A 77 25.87 40.99 6.04
N HIS A 78 25.03 41.64 5.23
CA HIS A 78 23.84 41.02 4.63
C HIS A 78 24.23 40.06 3.51
N CYS A 79 23.63 38.87 3.46
CA CYS A 79 23.87 37.90 2.41
C CYS A 79 23.32 38.41 1.06
N LEU A 80 24.02 38.13 -0.04
CA LEU A 80 23.53 38.41 -1.40
C LEU A 80 22.45 37.40 -1.87
N GLY A 81 22.36 36.26 -1.19
CA GLY A 81 21.40 35.18 -1.39
C GLY A 81 21.58 34.14 -0.29
N CYS A 82 20.56 33.32 -0.04
CA CYS A 82 20.60 32.26 0.99
C CYS A 82 20.81 30.88 0.37
N VAL A 83 21.44 29.97 1.12
CA VAL A 83 21.37 28.54 0.80
C VAL A 83 19.93 28.02 1.00
N PRO A 84 19.49 26.99 0.27
CA PRO A 84 18.12 26.46 0.39
C PRO A 84 17.72 26.11 1.82
N GLY A 85 16.48 26.44 2.18
CA GLY A 85 15.91 26.26 3.52
C GLY A 85 16.11 27.43 4.49
N TYR A 86 16.69 28.55 4.05
CA TYR A 86 16.91 29.74 4.86
C TYR A 86 16.52 31.03 4.13
N LYS A 87 16.18 32.08 4.90
CA LYS A 87 15.69 33.37 4.41
C LYS A 87 16.10 34.56 5.30
N GLY A 88 15.72 35.76 4.86
CA GLY A 88 16.02 37.03 5.53
C GLY A 88 17.43 37.54 5.24
N HIS A 89 17.69 38.83 5.48
CA HIS A 89 18.93 39.52 5.04
C HIS A 89 20.25 38.89 5.53
N ARG A 90 20.22 38.01 6.53
CA ARG A 90 21.40 37.32 7.08
C ARG A 90 21.32 35.79 6.98
N CYS A 91 20.25 35.26 6.37
CA CYS A 91 19.97 33.82 6.28
C CYS A 91 19.93 33.10 7.65
N GLU A 92 19.62 33.85 8.70
CA GLU A 92 19.53 33.40 10.10
C GLU A 92 18.13 32.82 10.42
N GLN A 93 17.14 33.03 9.55
CA GLN A 93 15.80 32.44 9.65
C GLN A 93 15.71 31.18 8.79
N VAL A 94 15.10 30.13 9.34
CA VAL A 94 14.61 28.96 8.58
C VAL A 94 13.37 29.36 7.77
N CYS A 95 13.00 28.59 6.74
CA CYS A 95 11.72 28.74 6.05
C CYS A 95 10.52 28.63 7.00
N ASP A 96 9.42 29.31 6.65
CA ASP A 96 8.17 29.25 7.40
C ASP A 96 7.49 27.89 7.25
N GLU A 97 6.50 27.63 8.10
CA GLU A 97 5.66 26.45 8.00
C GLU A 97 5.09 26.27 6.58
N MET A 98 5.04 25.03 6.12
CA MET A 98 4.64 24.64 4.75
C MET A 98 5.52 25.17 3.60
N THR A 99 6.71 25.73 3.86
CA THR A 99 7.65 26.21 2.81
C THR A 99 9.05 25.60 2.88
N TYR A 100 9.71 25.45 1.73
CA TYR A 100 11.06 24.89 1.61
C TYR A 100 11.84 25.43 0.39
N GLY A 101 13.11 25.06 0.29
CA GLY A 101 13.95 25.29 -0.89
C GLY A 101 14.63 26.65 -0.95
N LEU A 102 15.10 27.03 -2.14
CA LEU A 102 15.75 28.34 -2.36
C LEU A 102 14.73 29.46 -2.13
N GLU A 103 15.11 30.46 -1.34
CA GLU A 103 14.26 31.60 -0.92
C GLU A 103 12.90 31.19 -0.30
N CYS A 104 12.76 29.93 0.14
CA CYS A 104 11.51 29.33 0.61
C CYS A 104 10.37 29.34 -0.43
N ALA A 105 10.71 29.38 -1.73
CA ALA A 105 9.76 29.53 -2.82
C ALA A 105 8.97 28.25 -3.20
N LEU A 106 9.23 27.11 -2.54
CA LEU A 106 8.53 25.84 -2.79
C LEU A 106 7.62 25.48 -1.61
N SER A 107 6.45 24.92 -1.91
CA SER A 107 5.47 24.52 -0.88
C SER A 107 5.53 23.03 -0.56
N CYS A 108 5.46 22.68 0.73
CA CYS A 108 5.38 21.29 1.19
C CYS A 108 4.18 20.56 0.56
N GLY A 109 4.34 19.27 0.27
CA GLY A 109 3.20 18.39 -0.05
C GLY A 109 2.42 17.96 1.19
N ASN A 110 1.51 17.01 1.03
CA ASN A 110 0.54 16.64 2.06
C ASN A 110 1.12 15.62 3.06
N CYS A 111 2.12 16.07 3.85
CA CYS A 111 2.74 15.30 4.93
C CYS A 111 1.72 14.96 6.02
N SER A 112 1.70 13.72 6.49
CA SER A 112 0.71 13.29 7.49
C SER A 112 0.94 13.89 8.88
N ASP A 113 -0.17 13.98 9.63
CA ASP A 113 -0.28 14.59 10.95
C ASP A 113 -0.03 16.12 10.97
N GLY A 114 -0.09 16.80 9.81
CA GLY A 114 0.07 18.25 9.70
C GLY A 114 1.49 18.76 9.96
N LYS A 115 2.49 17.87 9.96
CA LYS A 115 3.90 18.20 10.23
C LYS A 115 4.52 18.91 9.04
N THR A 116 5.28 19.98 9.30
CA THR A 116 6.03 20.71 8.28
C THR A 116 7.09 19.81 7.62
N CYS A 117 7.25 19.94 6.30
CA CYS A 117 8.29 19.22 5.58
C CYS A 117 9.69 19.80 5.88
N HIS A 118 10.73 19.06 5.50
CA HIS A 118 12.12 19.43 5.71
C HIS A 118 12.51 20.66 4.86
N HIS A 119 12.67 21.82 5.52
CA HIS A 119 12.91 23.15 4.93
C HIS A 119 13.95 23.23 3.78
N VAL A 120 15.01 22.41 3.76
CA VAL A 120 15.98 22.41 2.65
C VAL A 120 15.46 21.75 1.36
N ASN A 121 14.85 20.56 1.44
CA ASN A 121 14.65 19.64 0.31
C ASN A 121 13.18 19.25 0.05
N GLY A 122 12.27 19.60 0.96
CA GLY A 122 10.83 19.36 0.87
C GLY A 122 10.35 18.00 1.38
N THR A 123 11.21 17.16 1.95
CA THR A 123 10.80 15.79 2.32
C THR A 123 9.99 15.75 3.62
N CYS A 124 8.95 14.92 3.67
CA CYS A 124 8.15 14.74 4.88
C CYS A 124 8.90 13.88 5.91
N TRP A 125 8.77 14.23 7.20
CA TRP A 125 9.34 13.45 8.32
C TRP A 125 8.45 12.27 8.74
N SER A 126 7.19 12.29 8.31
CA SER A 126 6.15 11.27 8.47
C SER A 126 5.71 10.77 7.08
N ASP A 127 4.92 9.68 7.05
CA ASP A 127 4.28 9.20 5.82
C ASP A 127 3.43 10.29 5.13
N CYS A 128 3.05 10.04 3.89
CA CYS A 128 2.04 10.82 3.19
C CYS A 128 0.62 10.51 3.64
N ASP A 129 -0.23 11.53 3.66
CA ASP A 129 -1.66 11.38 3.92
C ASP A 129 -2.40 10.52 2.86
N THR A 130 -3.70 10.29 3.07
CA THR A 130 -4.50 9.44 2.18
C THR A 130 -4.62 10.01 0.76
N GLY A 131 -4.22 9.23 -0.24
CA GLY A 131 -4.38 9.60 -1.66
C GLY A 131 -3.13 10.19 -2.32
N VAL A 132 -2.02 10.31 -1.60
CA VAL A 132 -0.70 10.75 -2.09
C VAL A 132 0.42 9.79 -1.65
N HIS A 133 1.54 9.79 -2.37
CA HIS A 133 2.78 9.05 -2.07
C HIS A 133 4.01 9.92 -2.38
N ASP A 134 5.21 9.33 -2.30
CA ASP A 134 6.56 9.91 -2.53
C ASP A 134 7.24 10.54 -1.29
N ASP A 135 8.47 11.05 -1.45
CA ASP A 135 9.29 11.59 -0.37
C ASP A 135 8.82 12.96 0.13
N ARG A 136 8.04 13.70 -0.67
CA ARG A 136 7.48 15.03 -0.37
C ARG A 136 5.95 15.03 -0.26
N CYS A 137 5.30 13.92 -0.59
CA CYS A 137 3.86 13.76 -0.62
C CYS A 137 3.18 14.70 -1.62
N GLN A 138 3.80 14.85 -2.80
CA GLN A 138 3.36 15.77 -3.86
C GLN A 138 2.61 15.06 -5.00
N HIS A 139 2.88 13.77 -5.27
CA HIS A 139 2.16 13.02 -6.30
C HIS A 139 0.98 12.21 -5.75
N GLU A 140 -0.16 12.28 -6.45
CA GLU A 140 -1.36 11.50 -6.19
C GLU A 140 -1.14 9.99 -6.42
N CYS A 141 -1.96 9.14 -5.79
CA CYS A 141 -1.91 7.70 -6.02
C CYS A 141 -2.13 7.32 -7.49
N ARG A 142 -1.28 6.43 -7.99
CA ARG A 142 -1.42 5.79 -9.30
C ARG A 142 -2.73 5.01 -9.38
N PHE A 143 -3.27 4.88 -10.59
CA PHE A 143 -4.46 4.07 -10.87
C PHE A 143 -4.31 2.64 -10.29
N GLY A 144 -5.33 2.18 -9.57
CA GLY A 144 -5.28 0.91 -8.84
C GLY A 144 -4.79 1.01 -7.39
N HIS A 145 -4.39 2.17 -6.87
CA HIS A 145 -3.91 2.35 -5.49
C HIS A 145 -4.69 3.40 -4.70
N TYR A 146 -4.73 3.22 -3.37
CA TYR A 146 -5.41 4.14 -2.44
C TYR A 146 -4.80 4.13 -1.03
N GLY A 147 -5.28 5.06 -0.19
CA GLY A 147 -4.97 5.11 1.24
C GLY A 147 -3.69 5.90 1.58
N ARG A 148 -3.23 5.79 2.83
CA ARG A 148 -2.00 6.45 3.34
C ARG A 148 -0.80 5.93 2.54
N ASN A 149 0.04 6.83 2.03
CA ASN A 149 1.20 6.52 1.18
C ASN A 149 0.89 5.55 0.01
N CYS A 150 -0.36 5.54 -0.48
CA CYS A 150 -0.88 4.66 -1.53
C CYS A 150 -0.64 3.14 -1.34
N MET A 151 -0.49 2.70 -0.08
CA MET A 151 -0.09 1.32 0.26
C MET A 151 -1.17 0.26 -0.04
N ASN A 152 -2.44 0.66 -0.18
CA ASN A 152 -3.53 -0.27 -0.48
C ASN A 152 -3.79 -0.34 -1.99
N THR A 153 -4.27 -1.50 -2.47
CA THR A 153 -4.63 -1.74 -3.88
C THR A 153 -6.15 -1.83 -4.03
N CYS A 154 -6.72 -1.17 -5.03
CA CYS A 154 -8.15 -1.25 -5.36
C CYS A 154 -8.57 -2.71 -5.62
N SER A 155 -9.75 -3.10 -5.14
CA SER A 155 -10.22 -4.47 -5.29
C SER A 155 -10.46 -4.86 -6.75
N LYS A 156 -10.14 -6.11 -7.10
CA LYS A 156 -10.52 -6.71 -8.38
C LYS A 156 -12.04 -6.93 -8.49
N SER A 157 -12.75 -6.83 -7.36
CA SER A 157 -14.20 -6.98 -7.23
C SER A 157 -14.98 -5.68 -7.46
N CYS A 158 -14.32 -4.52 -7.63
CA CYS A 158 -14.97 -3.31 -8.17
C CYS A 158 -15.61 -3.60 -9.54
N ILE A 159 -16.77 -3.01 -9.88
CA ILE A 159 -17.38 -3.14 -11.22
C ILE A 159 -16.38 -2.69 -12.28
N VAL A 160 -15.86 -1.46 -12.15
CA VAL A 160 -14.74 -0.98 -12.97
C VAL A 160 -13.44 -1.47 -12.35
N THR A 161 -12.84 -2.50 -12.95
CA THR A 161 -11.61 -3.15 -12.46
C THR A 161 -10.50 -2.14 -12.17
N ASN A 162 -9.93 -2.21 -10.96
CA ASN A 162 -8.85 -1.35 -10.45
C ASN A 162 -9.19 0.17 -10.38
N LYS A 163 -10.45 0.59 -10.58
CA LYS A 163 -10.86 1.99 -10.44
C LYS A 163 -11.59 2.19 -9.12
N CYS A 164 -10.90 2.76 -8.14
CA CYS A 164 -11.45 3.14 -6.85
C CYS A 164 -10.94 4.51 -6.41
N ASN A 165 -11.65 5.14 -5.46
CA ASN A 165 -11.29 6.43 -4.91
C ASN A 165 -9.97 6.36 -4.14
N ARG A 166 -8.96 7.13 -4.57
CA ARG A 166 -7.60 7.14 -4.01
C ARG A 166 -7.48 7.42 -2.51
N MET A 167 -8.46 8.07 -1.88
CA MET A 167 -8.42 8.37 -0.45
C MET A 167 -9.07 7.25 0.37
N THR A 168 -10.18 6.70 -0.10
CA THR A 168 -11.10 5.84 0.68
C THR A 168 -11.18 4.38 0.22
N GLY A 169 -10.67 4.05 -0.97
CA GLY A 169 -10.76 2.70 -1.55
C GLY A 169 -12.13 2.35 -2.14
N VAL A 170 -13.11 3.26 -2.10
CA VAL A 170 -14.46 3.01 -2.61
C VAL A 170 -14.45 2.79 -4.11
N CYS A 171 -15.00 1.66 -4.58
CA CYS A 171 -15.04 1.27 -5.98
C CYS A 171 -15.95 2.17 -6.84
N ASP A 172 -15.45 2.60 -8.00
CA ASP A 172 -16.26 3.34 -8.97
C ASP A 172 -17.37 2.45 -9.56
N GLY A 173 -18.62 2.86 -9.36
CA GLY A 173 -19.81 2.07 -9.71
C GLY A 173 -20.17 0.96 -8.70
N GLY A 174 -19.40 0.76 -7.64
CA GLY A 174 -19.65 -0.25 -6.61
C GLY A 174 -19.12 -1.65 -6.96
N CYS A 175 -19.78 -2.69 -6.44
CA CYS A 175 -19.27 -4.06 -6.41
C CYS A 175 -19.86 -4.97 -7.50
N LYS A 176 -19.05 -5.90 -8.00
CA LYS A 176 -19.52 -7.02 -8.84
C LYS A 176 -20.51 -7.91 -8.05
N PRO A 177 -21.46 -8.61 -8.70
CA PRO A 177 -22.37 -9.54 -8.03
C PRO A 177 -21.66 -10.56 -7.13
N GLY A 178 -22.25 -10.89 -5.98
CA GLY A 178 -21.61 -11.71 -4.96
C GLY A 178 -20.54 -11.02 -4.11
N TRP A 179 -20.34 -9.69 -4.22
CA TRP A 179 -19.39 -8.92 -3.41
C TRP A 179 -20.04 -7.70 -2.75
N ALA A 180 -19.51 -7.30 -1.58
CA ALA A 180 -20.01 -6.25 -0.72
C ALA A 180 -18.90 -5.58 0.12
N GLY A 181 -19.29 -4.60 0.94
CA GLY A 181 -18.37 -3.73 1.69
C GLY A 181 -17.87 -2.56 0.85
N ILE A 182 -17.35 -1.52 1.50
CA ILE A 182 -16.98 -0.25 0.83
C ILE A 182 -15.92 -0.42 -0.26
N THR A 183 -14.97 -1.35 -0.08
CA THR A 183 -13.91 -1.69 -1.05
C THR A 183 -14.24 -2.91 -1.91
N CYS A 184 -15.42 -3.52 -1.73
CA CYS A 184 -15.84 -4.75 -2.41
C CYS A 184 -15.02 -6.02 -2.10
N ASP A 185 -14.24 -6.06 -1.02
CA ASP A 185 -13.41 -7.22 -0.64
C ASP A 185 -14.16 -8.29 0.18
N GLN A 186 -15.41 -8.04 0.58
CA GLN A 186 -16.23 -9.00 1.32
C GLN A 186 -17.09 -9.80 0.33
N ARG A 187 -17.12 -11.13 0.44
CA ARG A 187 -18.08 -11.93 -0.33
C ARG A 187 -19.48 -11.81 0.28
N ASN A 188 -20.48 -11.60 -0.56
CA ASN A 188 -21.89 -11.65 -0.18
C ASN A 188 -22.45 -13.06 -0.42
N ASP A 189 -22.19 -14.00 0.49
CA ASP A 189 -22.68 -15.39 0.38
C ASP A 189 -24.22 -15.54 0.49
N ARG A 190 -24.97 -14.43 0.62
CA ARG A 190 -26.44 -14.41 0.57
C ARG A 190 -27.01 -14.83 -0.78
N ASP A 191 -26.22 -14.74 -1.86
CA ASP A 191 -26.58 -15.25 -3.18
C ASP A 191 -26.44 -16.81 -3.28
N CYS A 192 -26.13 -17.50 -2.17
CA CYS A 192 -25.85 -18.94 -2.11
C CYS A 192 -26.97 -19.82 -1.50
N GLU A 193 -28.25 -19.44 -1.62
CA GLU A 193 -29.40 -20.29 -1.20
C GLU A 193 -29.45 -21.66 -1.91
N SER A 194 -28.69 -21.85 -2.99
CA SER A 194 -28.56 -23.13 -3.72
C SER A 194 -27.85 -24.25 -2.93
N CYS A 195 -27.18 -23.93 -1.82
CA CYS A 195 -26.33 -24.88 -1.08
C CYS A 195 -26.94 -25.50 0.20
N SER A 196 -28.21 -25.23 0.54
CA SER A 196 -28.88 -25.89 1.68
C SER A 196 -30.02 -26.86 1.31
N ALA A 197 -30.58 -26.75 0.09
CA ALA A 197 -31.71 -27.58 -0.34
C ALA A 197 -31.38 -29.06 -0.64
N LYS A 198 -30.09 -29.45 -0.70
CA LYS A 198 -29.67 -30.80 -1.14
C LYS A 198 -29.58 -31.85 -0.02
N VAL A 199 -29.51 -31.44 1.25
CA VAL A 199 -29.40 -32.39 2.38
C VAL A 199 -30.76 -32.99 2.75
N ALA A 200 -31.81 -32.17 2.81
CA ALA A 200 -33.14 -32.60 3.24
C ALA A 200 -33.73 -33.71 2.35
N ILE A 201 -33.59 -33.59 1.02
CA ILE A 201 -34.13 -34.57 0.07
C ILE A 201 -33.48 -35.95 0.27
N GLY A 202 -32.16 -35.99 0.47
CA GLY A 202 -31.43 -37.24 0.71
C GLY A 202 -31.90 -37.97 1.99
N VAL A 203 -32.12 -37.23 3.08
CA VAL A 203 -32.64 -37.79 4.34
C VAL A 203 -34.07 -38.31 4.17
N VAL A 204 -34.96 -37.53 3.53
CA VAL A 204 -36.35 -37.93 3.29
C VAL A 204 -36.42 -39.20 2.42
N VAL A 205 -35.65 -39.28 1.35
CA VAL A 205 -35.59 -40.47 0.48
C VAL A 205 -35.04 -41.68 1.24
N ALA A 206 -33.99 -41.51 2.06
CA ALA A 206 -33.45 -42.60 2.87
C ALA A 206 -34.47 -43.13 3.90
N VAL A 207 -35.19 -42.24 4.59
CA VAL A 207 -36.27 -42.62 5.53
C VAL A 207 -37.40 -43.35 4.81
N ILE A 208 -37.84 -42.87 3.63
CA ILE A 208 -38.86 -43.54 2.82
C ILE A 208 -38.41 -44.94 2.39
N ILE A 209 -37.16 -45.13 1.97
CA ILE A 209 -36.60 -46.44 1.59
C ILE A 209 -36.57 -47.39 2.81
N VAL A 210 -36.16 -46.92 3.99
CA VAL A 210 -36.15 -47.72 5.21
C VAL A 210 -37.58 -48.11 5.64
N LEU A 211 -38.54 -47.18 5.57
CA LEU A 211 -39.95 -47.46 5.87
C LEU A 211 -40.53 -48.49 4.90
N ILE A 212 -40.37 -48.29 3.58
CA ILE A 212 -40.84 -49.24 2.56
C ILE A 212 -40.18 -50.62 2.76
N GLY A 213 -38.87 -50.67 3.01
CA GLY A 213 -38.15 -51.92 3.31
C GLY A 213 -38.68 -52.62 4.55
N SER A 214 -38.98 -51.88 5.62
CA SER A 214 -39.57 -52.44 6.84
C SER A 214 -40.98 -53.00 6.62
N ILE A 215 -41.82 -52.29 5.85
CA ILE A 215 -43.17 -52.74 5.50
C ILE A 215 -43.11 -54.00 4.62
N ILE A 216 -42.24 -54.04 3.61
CA ILE A 216 -42.03 -55.22 2.77
C ILE A 216 -41.57 -56.42 3.63
N ASN A 217 -40.63 -56.22 4.55
CA ASN A 217 -40.14 -57.29 5.42
C ASN A 217 -41.24 -57.81 6.37
N VAL A 218 -42.07 -56.92 6.94
CA VAL A 218 -43.25 -57.31 7.73
C VAL A 218 -44.28 -58.06 6.88
N VAL A 219 -44.53 -57.66 5.63
CA VAL A 219 -45.42 -58.38 4.71
C VAL A 219 -44.88 -59.76 4.33
N ILE A 220 -43.56 -59.89 4.14
CA ILE A 220 -42.91 -61.20 3.89
C ILE A 220 -43.02 -62.10 5.13
N LEU A 221 -42.72 -61.59 6.32
CA LEU A 221 -42.84 -62.34 7.58
C LEU A 221 -44.29 -62.76 7.88
N LYS A 222 -45.26 -61.87 7.64
CA LYS A 222 -46.70 -62.15 7.74
C LYS A 222 -47.09 -63.27 6.76
N ARG A 223 -46.71 -63.15 5.48
CA ARG A 223 -46.99 -64.15 4.45
C ARG A 223 -46.34 -65.50 4.73
N ASN A 224 -45.17 -65.52 5.38
CA ASN A 224 -44.48 -66.74 5.83
C ASN A 224 -45.06 -67.31 7.16
N HIS A 225 -46.09 -66.68 7.73
CA HIS A 225 -46.83 -67.16 8.90
C HIS A 225 -48.29 -67.56 8.55
N ASP A 226 -48.82 -67.08 7.42
CA ASP A 226 -50.21 -67.34 7.02
C ASP A 226 -50.40 -68.69 6.24
N ASP A 227 -49.33 -69.44 5.91
CA ASP A 227 -49.41 -70.72 5.15
C ASP A 227 -49.66 -71.99 6.02
N HIS A 228 -49.34 -71.98 7.32
CA HIS A 228 -49.63 -73.05 8.31
C HIS A 228 -49.87 -72.39 9.69
N VAL A 229 -50.92 -72.68 10.50
CA VAL A 229 -51.85 -73.83 10.56
C VAL A 229 -53.31 -73.39 10.77
N SER A 230 -54.20 -74.15 10.13
CA SER A 230 -55.65 -74.34 10.32
C SER A 230 -56.30 -73.95 11.66
N VAL A 231 -57.48 -73.33 11.59
CA VAL A 231 -58.56 -73.54 12.57
C VAL A 231 -59.35 -74.79 12.14
N GLY A 232 -59.57 -75.73 13.06
CA GLY A 232 -60.40 -76.93 12.84
C GLY A 232 -61.54 -77.00 13.84
N ASP A 233 -62.64 -77.64 13.46
CA ASP A 233 -63.82 -77.77 14.31
C ASP A 233 -64.53 -79.11 14.04
N THR A 234 -64.21 -80.16 14.81
CA THR A 234 -65.14 -81.27 15.17
C THR A 234 -64.57 -82.26 16.19
N THR A 235 -65.33 -82.46 17.28
CA THR A 235 -65.47 -83.69 18.10
C THR A 235 -64.24 -84.38 18.72
N CYS A 236 -64.22 -84.39 20.06
CA CYS A 236 -63.67 -85.45 20.91
C CYS A 236 -64.68 -86.66 20.96
N PRO A 237 -64.45 -87.80 21.68
CA PRO A 237 -63.38 -88.07 22.67
C PRO A 237 -62.77 -89.51 22.67
N LEU A 238 -61.90 -89.75 23.67
CA LEU A 238 -61.64 -91.01 24.42
C LEU A 238 -60.24 -91.67 24.33
N VAL A 239 -59.63 -91.76 25.53
CA VAL A 239 -58.90 -92.91 26.12
C VAL A 239 -57.39 -93.09 25.82
N ASP A 240 -56.62 -92.92 26.90
CA ASP A 240 -55.25 -93.37 27.23
C ASP A 240 -55.15 -94.92 27.38
N PRO A 241 -53.98 -95.57 27.59
CA PRO A 241 -52.59 -95.06 27.59
C PRO A 241 -51.56 -95.99 26.88
N ASP A 242 -50.27 -95.67 27.08
CA ASP A 242 -49.22 -96.59 27.60
C ASP A 242 -48.12 -97.20 26.67
N VAL A 243 -46.98 -97.52 27.30
CA VAL A 243 -45.83 -98.40 26.91
C VAL A 243 -44.92 -97.93 25.75
N ASP A 244 -43.81 -97.19 25.94
CA ASP A 244 -42.49 -97.54 26.57
C ASP A 244 -41.41 -98.11 25.58
N LYS A 245 -40.12 -98.03 25.96
CA LYS A 245 -38.88 -98.63 25.37
C LYS A 245 -38.28 -97.95 24.11
N GLU A 246 -36.99 -97.55 24.07
CA GLU A 246 -35.69 -98.30 24.08
C GLU A 246 -35.34 -98.96 22.72
N VAL A 247 -34.09 -99.10 22.20
CA VAL A 247 -32.72 -98.72 22.63
C VAL A 247 -31.71 -98.86 21.45
N TRP A 248 -30.67 -98.00 21.36
CA TRP A 248 -29.37 -98.21 20.64
C TRP A 248 -29.40 -98.41 19.08
N SER A 249 -28.32 -98.37 18.26
CA SER A 249 -26.90 -97.95 18.39
C SER A 249 -26.16 -97.87 17.03
N ASN A 250 -25.02 -97.15 16.97
CA ASN A 250 -23.83 -97.44 16.10
C ASN A 250 -24.03 -97.28 14.56
N LYS A 251 -23.06 -97.21 13.63
CA LYS A 251 -21.57 -97.00 13.48
C LYS A 251 -21.31 -96.80 11.93
N LEU A 252 -20.17 -96.51 11.28
CA LEU A 252 -18.73 -96.19 11.45
C LEU A 252 -18.22 -95.63 10.06
N GLU A 253 -17.00 -95.18 9.70
CA GLU A 253 -15.70 -94.82 10.33
C GLU A 253 -14.89 -93.92 9.35
N GLY A 254 -13.83 -93.23 9.81
CA GLY A 254 -12.73 -92.72 8.94
C GLY A 254 -12.75 -91.21 8.61
N GLY A 255 -11.60 -90.52 8.49
CA GLY A 255 -10.23 -91.02 8.66
C GLY A 255 -9.07 -90.01 8.45
N THR A 256 -8.86 -89.08 9.39
CA THR A 256 -7.56 -88.46 9.82
C THR A 256 -6.41 -88.15 8.83
N LYS A 257 -5.95 -86.89 8.84
CA LYS A 257 -4.57 -86.36 9.14
C LYS A 257 -4.51 -84.87 8.67
N GLY A 258 -3.91 -83.89 9.36
CA GLY A 258 -2.49 -83.73 9.77
C GLY A 258 -1.82 -82.68 8.82
N THR A 259 -0.97 -81.72 9.22
CA THR A 259 -0.30 -81.45 10.51
C THR A 259 0.37 -80.05 10.54
N LEU A 260 0.40 -79.41 11.73
CA LEU A 260 1.45 -78.58 12.38
C LEU A 260 2.25 -77.43 11.66
N GLY A 261 2.62 -76.40 12.45
CA GLY A 261 3.53 -75.28 12.13
C GLY A 261 2.85 -73.89 12.26
N LEU A 262 3.20 -72.89 13.09
CA LEU A 262 4.44 -72.46 13.79
C LEU A 262 5.58 -72.04 12.82
N ASP A 263 6.25 -70.87 12.95
CA ASP A 263 6.20 -69.81 13.98
C ASP A 263 6.72 -68.41 13.49
N ASN A 264 6.52 -67.37 14.32
CA ASN A 264 7.29 -66.13 14.54
C ASN A 264 8.17 -65.44 13.44
N SER A 265 7.74 -64.20 13.12
CA SER A 265 8.45 -62.93 13.46
C SER A 265 9.46 -62.21 12.53
N ARG A 266 9.33 -60.87 12.59
CA ARG A 266 10.39 -59.82 12.63
C ARG A 266 11.02 -59.33 11.30
N PHE A 267 11.54 -58.10 11.39
CA PHE A 267 12.30 -57.28 10.42
C PHE A 267 11.50 -56.68 9.24
N SER A 268 11.81 -55.46 8.74
CA SER A 268 12.39 -54.27 9.39
C SER A 268 12.31 -53.02 8.50
N ARG A 269 12.09 -51.85 9.13
CA ARG A 269 12.69 -50.53 8.83
C ARG A 269 13.25 -50.28 7.41
N PHE A 270 12.66 -49.34 6.69
CA PHE A 270 13.42 -48.41 5.83
C PHE A 270 12.87 -46.99 5.95
N SER A 271 13.69 -45.99 5.63
CA SER A 271 13.35 -44.56 5.72
C SER A 271 14.01 -43.76 4.59
N SER A 272 13.24 -42.87 3.96
CA SER A 272 13.69 -41.74 3.15
C SER A 272 12.51 -40.81 2.92
#